data_AF-F9PDE3-F1
#
_entry.id   AF-F9PDE3-F1
#
_cell.length_a   1.000
_cell.length_b   1.000
_cell.length_c   1.000
_cell.angle_alpha   90.00
_cell.angle_beta   90.00
_cell.angle_gamma   90.00
#
_symmetry.space_group_name_H-M   'P 1'
#
loop_
_entity.id
_entity.type
_entity.pdbx_description
1 polymer ?
#
loop_
_entity_poly.entity_id
_entity_poly.type
_entity_poly.pdbx_seq_one_letter_code
_entity_poly.pdbx_strand_id
1 'polypeptide(L)'
;MIPTSIGIMVLGTYATVIYSSEKYIEAGIVTSVFAFRTIIWAIELILGKQIIFINDHENRLTAFYFIGGGVNVILNSLLLFNNIFTPAYYIGTTIIAEAIVVLLEIRFIQKHKLLDLKEIFGTLARYTIVSLGFIPIYYICKILFQVHSYTVNMAMLSMVVATIAGCAIYYAFALFIIKDKTLHYAIDLVRAKIKRS
;
A
#
# COMPACT_ATOMS: atom_id res chain seq x y z
N MET A 1 4.25 4.80 -2.93
CA MET A 1 3.79 3.77 -1.97
C MET A 1 2.68 2.91 -2.55
N ILE A 2 1.60 3.47 -3.13
CA ILE A 2 0.49 2.67 -3.69
C ILE A 2 0.91 1.51 -4.60
N PRO A 3 1.69 1.70 -5.69
CA PRO A 3 2.03 0.59 -6.60
C PRO A 3 2.82 -0.51 -5.90
N THR A 4 3.78 -0.15 -5.05
CA THR A 4 4.57 -1.13 -4.28
C THR A 4 3.69 -1.91 -3.30
N SER A 5 2.75 -1.25 -2.63
CA SER A 5 1.80 -1.87 -1.71
C SER A 5 0.90 -2.88 -2.42
N ILE A 6 0.35 -2.52 -3.58
CA ILE A 6 -0.50 -3.43 -4.37
C ILE A 6 0.32 -4.59 -4.96
N GLY A 7 1.55 -4.32 -5.44
CA GLY A 7 2.45 -5.35 -5.94
C GLY A 7 2.79 -6.40 -4.86
N ILE A 8 3.14 -5.96 -3.65
CA ILE A 8 3.38 -6.88 -2.52
C ILE A 8 2.08 -7.52 -2.04
N MET A 9 0.94 -6.84 -2.08
CA MET A 9 -0.34 -7.46 -1.73
C MET A 9 -0.63 -8.67 -2.61
N VAL A 10 -0.34 -8.59 -3.92
CA VAL A 10 -0.52 -9.68 -4.87
C VAL A 10 0.54 -10.79 -4.72
N LEU A 11 1.80 -10.43 -4.46
CA LEU A 11 2.93 -11.36 -4.38
C LEU A 11 3.30 -11.78 -2.95
N GLY A 12 2.56 -11.36 -1.92
CA GLY A 12 2.99 -11.42 -0.52
C GLY A 12 3.38 -12.82 -0.05
N THR A 13 2.59 -13.83 -0.40
CA THR A 13 2.93 -15.23 -0.10
C THR A 13 4.19 -15.71 -0.81
N TYR A 14 4.39 -15.35 -2.07
CA TYR A 14 5.62 -15.70 -2.80
C TYR A 14 6.84 -14.99 -2.20
N ALA A 15 6.72 -13.70 -1.86
CA ALA A 15 7.80 -12.95 -1.24
C ALA A 15 8.20 -13.55 0.12
N THR A 16 7.23 -13.88 0.97
CA THR A 16 7.48 -14.55 2.25
C THR A 16 8.15 -15.90 2.07
N VAL A 17 7.68 -16.72 1.12
CA VAL A 17 8.23 -18.07 0.91
C VAL A 17 9.65 -18.01 0.33
N ILE A 18 9.93 -17.08 -0.58
CA ILE A 18 11.30 -16.85 -1.08
C ILE A 18 12.24 -16.47 0.07
N TYR A 19 11.78 -15.65 1.00
CA TYR A 19 12.61 -15.16 2.11
C TYR A 19 12.75 -16.17 3.26
N SER A 20 11.68 -16.90 3.59
CA SER A 20 11.59 -17.69 4.83
C SER A 20 11.33 -19.17 4.63
N SER A 21 11.21 -19.66 3.40
CA SER A 21 10.76 -21.01 3.01
C SER A 21 9.25 -21.26 3.12
N GLU A 22 8.82 -22.37 2.54
CA GLU A 22 7.43 -22.84 2.49
C GLU A 22 6.82 -23.11 3.87
N LYS A 23 7.64 -23.31 4.90
CA LYS A 23 7.17 -23.48 6.29
C LYS A 23 6.37 -22.27 6.79
N TYR A 24 6.57 -21.10 6.20
CA TYR A 24 5.94 -19.84 6.63
C TYR A 24 4.92 -19.30 5.61
N ILE A 25 4.30 -20.17 4.81
CA ILE A 25 3.24 -19.78 3.86
C ILE A 25 2.13 -18.96 4.53
N GLU A 26 1.73 -19.31 5.75
CA GLU A 26 0.69 -18.57 6.49
C GLU A 26 1.09 -17.11 6.77
N ALA A 27 2.38 -16.84 7.00
CA ALA A 27 2.89 -15.48 7.12
C ALA A 27 2.84 -14.71 5.78
N GLY A 28 2.64 -15.40 4.66
CA GLY A 28 2.35 -14.80 3.36
C GLY A 28 1.10 -13.93 3.35
N ILE A 29 0.01 -14.43 3.95
CA ILE A 29 -1.25 -13.66 4.08
C ILE A 29 -1.02 -12.41 4.92
N VAL A 30 -0.24 -12.55 6.00
CA VAL A 30 0.12 -11.44 6.89
C VAL A 30 0.88 -10.37 6.11
N THR A 31 1.87 -10.75 5.28
CA THR A 31 2.59 -9.83 4.40
C THR A 31 1.66 -9.09 3.44
N SER A 32 0.73 -9.79 2.79
CA SER A 32 -0.23 -9.18 1.85
C SER A 32 -1.16 -8.18 2.55
N VAL A 33 -1.70 -8.52 3.72
CA VAL A 33 -2.57 -7.63 4.50
C VAL A 33 -1.80 -6.42 5.02
N PHE A 34 -0.56 -6.61 5.45
CA PHE A 34 0.31 -5.52 5.88
C PHE A 34 0.64 -4.59 4.71
N ALA A 35 0.89 -5.13 3.52
CA ALA A 35 1.12 -4.31 2.32
C ALA A 35 -0.11 -3.44 2.01
N PHE A 36 -1.33 -3.96 2.14
CA PHE A 36 -2.54 -3.14 2.03
C PHE A 36 -2.58 -2.03 3.10
N ARG A 37 -2.31 -2.37 4.38
CA ARG A 37 -2.25 -1.40 5.49
C ARG A 37 -1.31 -0.23 5.19
N THR A 38 -0.17 -0.46 4.52
CA THR A 38 0.77 0.62 4.20
C THR A 38 0.19 1.75 3.33
N ILE A 39 -0.90 1.50 2.58
CA ILE A 39 -1.61 2.54 1.82
C ILE A 39 -2.31 3.50 2.80
N ILE A 40 -2.99 2.96 3.81
CA ILE A 40 -3.69 3.76 4.83
C ILE A 40 -2.67 4.55 5.63
N TRP A 41 -1.58 3.90 6.04
CA TRP A 41 -0.48 4.57 6.74
C TRP A 41 0.14 5.72 5.91
N ALA A 42 0.28 5.55 4.59
CA ALA A 42 0.76 6.63 3.73
C ALA A 42 -0.21 7.82 3.69
N ILE A 43 -1.52 7.57 3.72
CA ILE A 43 -2.55 8.62 3.78
C ILE A 43 -2.46 9.36 5.13
N GLU A 44 -2.38 8.61 6.23
CA GLU A 44 -2.21 9.17 7.58
C GLU A 44 -0.93 10.02 7.70
N LEU A 45 0.18 9.59 7.09
CA LEU A 45 1.40 10.40 7.03
C LEU A 45 1.18 11.74 6.32
N ILE A 46 0.46 11.75 5.20
CA ILE A 46 0.16 12.97 4.44
C ILE A 46 -0.78 13.87 5.24
N LEU A 47 -1.93 13.33 5.68
CA LEU A 47 -2.95 14.13 6.36
C LEU A 47 -2.50 14.59 7.75
N GLY A 48 -2.02 13.66 8.57
CA GLY A 48 -1.55 13.94 9.92
C GLY A 48 -0.28 14.77 9.90
N LYS A 49 0.83 14.23 9.36
CA LYS A 49 2.14 14.89 9.50
C LYS A 49 2.39 16.02 8.51
N GLN A 50 1.96 15.91 7.26
CA GLN A 50 2.27 16.92 6.24
C GLN A 50 1.23 18.03 6.15
N ILE A 51 0.03 17.84 6.71
CA ILE A 51 -1.01 18.87 6.72
C ILE A 51 -1.29 19.34 8.14
N ILE A 52 -1.82 18.48 9.02
CA ILE A 52 -2.29 18.91 10.35
C ILE A 52 -1.13 19.37 11.24
N PHE A 53 -0.05 18.60 11.32
CA PHE A 53 1.10 18.91 12.16
C PHE A 53 1.81 20.20 11.72
N ILE A 54 2.04 20.37 10.41
CA ILE A 54 2.68 21.57 9.86
C ILE A 54 1.83 22.83 10.07
N ASN A 55 0.51 22.70 10.18
CA ASN A 55 -0.40 23.81 10.50
C ASN A 55 -0.62 23.97 12.02
N ASP A 56 0.38 23.63 12.85
CA ASP A 56 0.41 23.84 14.30
C ASP A 56 -0.75 23.19 15.09
N HIS A 57 -1.32 22.11 14.56
CA HIS A 57 -2.42 21.37 15.18
C HIS A 57 -1.98 20.02 15.81
N GLU A 58 -0.74 19.93 16.26
CA GLU A 58 -0.16 18.71 16.88
C GLU A 58 -1.02 18.16 18.02
N ASN A 59 -1.47 19.01 18.96
CA ASN A 59 -2.30 18.57 20.09
C ASN A 59 -3.60 17.87 19.65
N ARG A 60 -4.19 18.30 18.54
CA ARG A 60 -5.40 17.67 17.99
C ARG A 60 -5.06 16.36 17.26
N LEU A 61 -3.96 16.34 16.53
CA LEU A 61 -3.46 15.11 15.90
C LEU A 61 -3.14 14.03 16.95
N THR A 62 -2.45 14.39 18.03
CA THR A 62 -2.16 13.49 19.16
C THR A 62 -3.46 12.93 19.76
N ALA A 63 -4.51 13.75 19.91
CA ALA A 63 -5.81 13.27 20.38
C ALA A 63 -6.44 12.25 19.42
N PHE A 64 -6.31 12.42 18.09
CA PHE A 64 -6.78 11.43 17.12
C PHE A 64 -6.01 10.12 17.25
N TYR A 65 -4.68 10.17 17.44
CA TYR A 65 -3.88 8.97 17.67
C TYR A 65 -4.24 8.25 18.97
N PHE A 66 -4.58 8.97 20.04
CA PHE A 66 -5.11 8.35 21.25
C PHE A 66 -6.44 7.62 21.01
N ILE A 67 -7.35 8.21 20.21
CA ILE A 67 -8.59 7.55 19.82
C ILE A 67 -8.30 6.27 19.02
N GLY A 68 -7.43 6.35 18.01
CA GLY A 68 -7.03 5.20 17.21
C GLY A 68 -6.40 4.09 18.04
N GLY A 69 -5.46 4.44 18.92
CA GLY A 69 -4.84 3.49 19.86
C GLY A 69 -5.87 2.83 20.77
N GLY A 70 -6.80 3.60 21.34
CA GLY A 70 -7.90 3.09 22.16
C GLY A 70 -8.79 2.11 21.39
N VAL A 71 -9.21 2.45 20.18
CA VAL A 71 -10.01 1.56 19.32
C VAL A 71 -9.24 0.27 19.02
N ASN A 72 -7.94 0.37 18.68
CA ASN A 72 -7.13 -0.80 18.38
C ASN A 72 -7.01 -1.75 19.59
N VAL A 73 -6.75 -1.21 20.78
CA VAL A 73 -6.68 -2.00 22.03
C VAL A 73 -8.02 -2.70 22.29
N ILE A 74 -9.14 -2.00 22.14
CA ILE A 74 -10.47 -2.60 22.32
C ILE A 74 -10.68 -3.75 21.34
N LEU A 75 -10.44 -3.52 20.04
CA LEU A 75 -10.64 -4.53 19.01
C LEU A 75 -9.71 -5.74 19.18
N ASN A 76 -8.43 -5.52 19.51
CA ASN A 76 -7.48 -6.60 19.79
C ASN A 76 -7.88 -7.41 21.02
N SER A 77 -8.39 -6.73 22.06
CA SER A 77 -8.90 -7.40 23.26
C SER A 77 -10.13 -8.23 22.96
N LEU A 78 -11.04 -7.75 22.09
CA LEU A 78 -12.19 -8.53 21.64
C LEU A 78 -11.75 -9.80 20.89
N LEU A 79 -10.77 -9.72 19.99
CA LEU A 79 -10.22 -10.92 19.34
C LEU A 79 -9.64 -11.90 20.38
N LEU A 80 -8.85 -11.39 21.32
CA LEU A 80 -8.22 -12.17 22.36
C LEU A 80 -9.25 -12.90 23.24
N PHE A 81 -10.27 -12.19 23.73
CA PHE A 81 -11.31 -12.78 24.58
C PHE A 81 -12.21 -13.78 23.85
N ASN A 82 -12.25 -13.72 22.52
CA ASN A 82 -12.92 -14.72 21.67
C ASN A 82 -11.97 -15.85 21.20
N ASN A 83 -10.76 -15.94 21.75
CA ASN A 83 -9.73 -16.93 21.40
C ASN A 83 -9.31 -16.91 19.92
N ILE A 84 -9.34 -15.74 19.28
CA ILE A 84 -8.91 -15.56 17.89
C ILE A 84 -7.47 -15.05 17.87
N PHE A 85 -6.52 -15.91 17.49
CA PHE A 85 -5.08 -15.61 17.54
C PHE A 85 -4.42 -15.38 16.17
N THR A 86 -5.17 -15.45 15.08
CA THR A 86 -4.60 -15.32 13.73
C THR A 86 -4.05 -13.91 13.49
N PRO A 87 -2.75 -13.73 13.18
CA PRO A 87 -2.12 -12.40 13.08
C PRO A 87 -2.76 -11.47 12.05
N ALA A 88 -3.30 -12.02 10.97
CA ALA A 88 -3.99 -11.23 9.94
C ALA A 88 -5.19 -10.44 10.50
N TYR A 89 -5.92 -11.00 11.48
CA TYR A 89 -7.04 -10.28 12.11
C TYR A 89 -6.58 -9.12 12.97
N TYR A 90 -5.46 -9.25 13.68
CA TYR A 90 -4.86 -8.15 14.46
C TYR A 90 -4.33 -7.02 13.56
N ILE A 91 -3.85 -7.33 12.35
CA ILE A 91 -3.56 -6.28 11.37
C ILE A 91 -4.87 -5.64 10.88
N GLY A 92 -5.92 -6.44 10.67
CA GLY A 92 -7.26 -5.96 10.30
C GLY A 92 -7.86 -4.98 11.31
N THR A 93 -7.79 -5.25 12.61
CA THR A 93 -8.22 -4.31 13.67
C THR A 93 -7.38 -3.04 13.66
N THR A 94 -6.10 -3.12 13.32
CA THR A 94 -5.21 -1.96 13.15
C THR A 94 -5.60 -1.11 11.95
N ILE A 95 -5.91 -1.75 10.81
CA ILE A 95 -6.47 -1.08 9.63
C ILE A 95 -7.77 -0.33 9.98
N ILE A 96 -8.66 -0.95 10.75
CA ILE A 96 -9.93 -0.31 11.18
C ILE A 96 -9.65 0.91 12.06
N ALA A 97 -8.76 0.78 13.04
CA ALA A 97 -8.38 1.88 13.92
C ALA A 97 -7.73 3.04 13.15
N GLU A 98 -6.80 2.74 12.24
CA GLU A 98 -6.16 3.74 11.37
C GLU A 98 -7.16 4.39 10.41
N ALA A 99 -8.12 3.65 9.88
CA ALA A 99 -9.18 4.21 9.05
C ALA A 99 -10.05 5.22 9.83
N ILE A 100 -10.34 4.96 11.10
CA ILE A 100 -11.05 5.90 11.97
C ILE A 100 -10.22 7.18 12.17
N VAL A 101 -8.91 7.04 12.42
CA VAL A 101 -7.99 8.19 12.53
C VAL A 101 -8.01 9.02 11.24
N VAL A 102 -7.83 8.38 10.08
CA VAL A 102 -7.86 9.05 8.78
C VAL A 102 -9.19 9.78 8.55
N LEU A 103 -10.33 9.19 8.94
CA LEU A 103 -11.63 9.87 8.84
C LEU A 103 -11.72 11.11 9.75
N LEU A 104 -11.13 11.07 10.95
CA LEU A 104 -11.06 12.22 11.84
C LEU A 104 -10.17 13.32 11.25
N GLU A 105 -9.01 12.96 10.70
CA GLU A 105 -8.08 13.88 10.05
C GLU A 105 -8.72 14.57 8.84
N ILE A 106 -9.38 13.81 7.95
CA ILE A 106 -10.11 14.38 6.79
C ILE A 106 -11.14 15.40 7.26
N ARG A 107 -11.96 15.04 8.25
CA ARG A 107 -12.99 15.94 8.79
C ARG A 107 -12.38 17.19 9.39
N PHE A 108 -11.27 17.05 10.11
CA PHE A 108 -10.55 18.18 10.71
C PHE A 108 -10.00 19.12 9.64
N ILE A 109 -9.30 18.58 8.64
CA ILE A 109 -8.73 19.36 7.53
C ILE A 109 -9.83 20.12 6.79
N GLN A 110 -10.96 19.49 6.49
CA GLN A 110 -12.10 20.12 5.82
C GLN A 110 -12.73 21.23 6.67
N LYS A 111 -12.96 20.95 7.96
CA LYS A 111 -13.55 21.92 8.89
C LYS A 111 -12.68 23.17 9.06
N HIS A 112 -11.38 22.98 9.16
CA HIS A 112 -10.40 24.05 9.34
C HIS A 112 -9.89 24.64 8.02
N LYS A 113 -10.34 24.11 6.88
CA LYS A 113 -9.94 24.52 5.52
C LYS A 113 -8.42 24.56 5.32
N LEU A 114 -7.69 23.63 5.93
CA LEU A 114 -6.22 23.62 5.89
C LEU A 114 -5.70 23.38 4.48
N LEU A 115 -6.38 22.53 3.71
CA LEU A 115 -6.01 22.18 2.34
C LEU A 115 -7.21 21.57 1.58
N ASP A 116 -7.27 21.77 0.26
CA ASP A 116 -8.24 21.06 -0.60
C ASP A 116 -7.77 19.63 -0.88
N LEU A 117 -8.45 18.67 -0.24
CA LEU A 117 -8.12 17.25 -0.33
C LEU A 117 -8.39 16.63 -1.70
N LYS A 118 -9.10 17.34 -2.61
CA LYS A 118 -9.50 16.79 -3.92
C LYS A 118 -8.31 16.38 -4.78
N GLU A 119 -7.24 17.16 -4.82
CA GLU A 119 -6.05 16.82 -5.62
C GLU A 119 -5.31 15.61 -5.03
N ILE A 120 -5.23 15.53 -3.70
CA ILE A 120 -4.59 14.41 -2.99
C ILE A 120 -5.34 13.12 -3.26
N PHE A 121 -6.65 13.08 -2.98
CA PHE A 121 -7.46 11.88 -3.22
C PHE A 121 -7.59 11.54 -4.70
N GLY A 122 -7.62 12.54 -5.59
CA GLY A 122 -7.59 12.30 -7.04
C GLY A 122 -6.29 11.60 -7.48
N THR A 123 -5.15 12.00 -6.91
CA THR A 123 -3.86 11.36 -7.16
C THR A 123 -3.80 9.94 -6.58
N LEU A 124 -4.25 9.75 -5.34
CA LEU A 124 -4.34 8.44 -4.69
C LEU A 124 -5.23 7.48 -5.49
N ALA A 125 -6.41 7.94 -5.91
CA ALA A 125 -7.35 7.15 -6.70
C ALA A 125 -6.75 6.76 -8.06
N ARG A 126 -6.13 7.71 -8.77
CA ARG A 126 -5.46 7.44 -10.06
C ARG A 126 -4.42 6.34 -9.92
N TYR A 127 -3.49 6.47 -8.98
CA TYR A 127 -2.42 5.48 -8.81
C TYR A 127 -2.95 4.13 -8.35
N THR A 128 -4.00 4.12 -7.52
CA THR A 128 -4.68 2.87 -7.11
C THR A 128 -5.28 2.17 -8.32
N ILE A 129 -6.08 2.88 -9.12
CA ILE A 129 -6.73 2.33 -10.32
C ILE A 129 -5.71 1.76 -11.30
N VAL A 130 -4.65 2.50 -11.60
CA VAL A 130 -3.59 2.00 -12.49
C VAL A 130 -2.92 0.76 -11.92
N SER A 131 -2.61 0.74 -10.61
CA SER A 131 -1.98 -0.42 -9.97
C SER A 131 -2.88 -1.66 -9.88
N LEU A 132 -4.20 -1.55 -9.98
CA LEU A 132 -5.09 -2.72 -10.04
C LEU A 132 -4.81 -3.61 -11.27
N GLY A 133 -4.20 -3.05 -12.33
CA GLY A 133 -3.72 -3.83 -13.47
C GLY A 133 -2.62 -4.86 -13.13
N PHE A 134 -2.04 -4.82 -11.93
CA PHE A 134 -1.05 -5.81 -11.49
C PHE A 134 -1.69 -7.19 -11.23
N ILE A 135 -2.96 -7.21 -10.83
CA ILE A 135 -3.70 -8.44 -10.55
C ILE A 135 -3.80 -9.33 -11.81
N PRO A 136 -4.30 -8.86 -12.97
CA PRO A 136 -4.33 -9.68 -14.17
C PRO A 136 -2.93 -10.07 -14.67
N ILE A 137 -1.93 -9.18 -14.57
CA ILE A 137 -0.54 -9.49 -14.96
C ILE A 137 -0.02 -10.69 -14.15
N TYR A 138 -0.22 -10.66 -12.83
CA TYR A 138 0.15 -11.77 -11.95
C TYR A 138 -0.51 -13.09 -12.37
N TYR A 139 -1.82 -13.10 -12.63
CA TYR A 139 -2.51 -14.33 -13.05
C TYR A 139 -2.02 -14.84 -14.41
N ILE A 140 -1.77 -13.94 -15.37
CA ILE A 140 -1.19 -14.30 -16.67
C ILE A 140 0.18 -14.95 -16.48
N CYS A 141 1.08 -14.34 -15.70
CA CYS A 141 2.39 -14.92 -15.41
C CYS A 141 2.25 -16.27 -14.70
N LYS A 142 1.37 -16.39 -13.71
CA LYS A 142 1.15 -17.65 -12.98
C LYS A 142 0.74 -18.79 -13.92
N ILE A 143 -0.13 -18.52 -14.90
CA ILE A 143 -0.55 -19.49 -15.91
C ILE A 143 0.61 -19.82 -16.87
N LEU A 144 1.30 -18.80 -17.40
CA LEU A 144 2.40 -18.98 -18.35
C LEU A 144 3.56 -19.83 -17.80
N PHE A 145 3.90 -19.64 -16.52
CA PHE A 145 4.97 -20.37 -15.85
C PHE A 145 4.47 -21.63 -15.11
N GLN A 146 3.18 -21.96 -15.21
CA GLN A 146 2.55 -23.15 -14.62
C GLN A 146 2.80 -23.32 -13.10
N VAL A 147 2.77 -22.21 -12.37
CA VAL A 147 3.06 -22.20 -10.92
C VAL A 147 1.79 -22.50 -10.13
N HIS A 148 1.64 -23.74 -9.69
CA HIS A 148 0.49 -24.19 -8.89
C HIS A 148 0.81 -24.35 -7.40
N SER A 149 2.09 -24.51 -7.05
CA SER A 149 2.58 -24.63 -5.68
C SER A 149 3.37 -23.39 -5.25
N TYR A 150 3.66 -23.30 -3.95
CA TYR A 150 4.58 -22.31 -3.40
C TYR A 150 6.01 -22.83 -3.32
N THR A 151 6.32 -23.95 -3.98
CA THR A 151 7.64 -24.55 -3.90
C THR A 151 8.69 -23.65 -4.53
N VAL A 152 9.79 -23.39 -3.82
CA VAL A 152 10.86 -22.53 -4.34
C VAL A 152 11.64 -23.27 -5.42
N ASN A 153 11.23 -23.07 -6.67
CA ASN A 153 11.87 -23.62 -7.86
C ASN A 153 12.11 -22.51 -8.90
N MET A 154 12.81 -22.85 -9.98
CA MET A 154 13.12 -21.87 -11.03
C MET A 154 11.85 -21.31 -11.70
N ALA A 155 10.81 -22.12 -11.88
CA ALA A 155 9.55 -21.65 -12.47
C ALA A 155 8.85 -20.58 -11.61
N MET A 156 8.79 -20.80 -10.29
CA MET A 156 8.23 -19.86 -9.32
C MET A 156 9.05 -18.56 -9.27
N LEU A 157 10.38 -18.64 -9.23
CA LEU A 157 11.25 -17.46 -9.26
C LEU A 157 11.10 -16.68 -10.57
N SER A 158 11.10 -17.36 -11.72
CA SER A 158 10.87 -16.74 -13.03
C SER A 158 9.50 -16.07 -13.11
N MET A 159 8.45 -16.70 -12.57
CA MET A 159 7.11 -16.10 -12.49
C MET A 159 7.11 -14.81 -11.67
N VAL A 160 7.76 -14.80 -10.50
CA VAL A 160 7.83 -13.60 -9.64
C VAL A 160 8.57 -12.47 -10.37
N VAL A 161 9.75 -12.76 -10.94
CA VAL A 161 10.53 -11.76 -11.68
C VAL A 161 9.77 -11.23 -12.88
N ALA A 162 9.14 -12.10 -13.67
CA ALA A 162 8.33 -11.72 -14.81
C ALA A 162 7.12 -10.87 -14.40
N THR A 163 6.47 -11.19 -13.28
CA THR A 163 5.35 -10.41 -12.73
C THR A 163 5.83 -9.01 -12.34
N ILE A 164 6.94 -8.89 -11.61
CA ILE A 164 7.50 -7.60 -11.19
C ILE A 164 7.88 -6.75 -12.41
N ALA A 165 8.60 -7.33 -13.38
CA ALA A 165 9.00 -6.65 -14.61
C ALA A 165 7.77 -6.22 -15.43
N GLY A 166 6.80 -7.11 -15.61
CA GLY A 166 5.55 -6.84 -16.32
C GLY A 166 4.76 -5.71 -15.65
N CYS A 167 4.60 -5.74 -14.33
CA CYS A 167 3.94 -4.67 -13.57
C CYS A 167 4.67 -3.35 -13.70
N ALA A 168 6.00 -3.33 -13.62
CA ALA A 168 6.79 -2.11 -13.76
C ALA A 168 6.66 -1.48 -15.16
N ILE A 169 6.77 -2.30 -16.21
CA ILE A 169 6.61 -1.86 -17.61
C ILE A 169 5.19 -1.34 -17.84
N TYR A 170 4.18 -2.12 -17.44
CA TYR A 170 2.78 -1.73 -17.55
C TYR A 170 2.49 -0.42 -16.81
N TYR A 171 2.95 -0.28 -15.57
CA TYR A 171 2.70 0.91 -14.76
C TYR A 171 3.32 2.16 -15.40
N ALA A 172 4.59 2.07 -15.83
CA ALA A 172 5.27 3.17 -16.50
C ALA A 172 4.56 3.57 -17.80
N PHE A 173 4.16 2.58 -18.61
CA PHE A 173 3.44 2.81 -19.86
C PHE A 173 2.05 3.42 -19.64
N ALA A 174 1.28 2.91 -18.68
CA ALA A 174 -0.03 3.45 -18.33
C ALA A 174 0.07 4.90 -17.83
N LEU A 175 1.04 5.20 -16.95
CA LEU A 175 1.31 6.56 -16.48
C LEU A 175 1.73 7.50 -17.61
N PHE A 176 2.47 7.00 -18.60
CA PHE A 176 2.87 7.75 -19.78
C PHE A 176 1.65 8.13 -20.64
N ILE A 177 0.76 7.17 -20.92
CA ILE A 177 -0.47 7.40 -21.71
C ILE A 177 -1.38 8.44 -21.05
N ILE A 178 -1.59 8.34 -19.73
CA ILE A 178 -2.46 9.27 -19.00
C ILE A 178 -1.80 10.63 -18.75
N LYS A 179 -0.61 10.88 -19.30
CA LYS A 179 0.17 12.11 -19.15
C LYS A 179 0.36 12.51 -17.68
N ASP A 180 0.75 11.54 -16.86
CA ASP A 180 0.93 11.80 -15.43
C ASP A 180 2.00 12.87 -15.18
N LYS A 181 1.64 13.88 -14.37
CA LYS A 181 2.49 15.05 -14.11
C LYS A 181 3.85 14.64 -13.53
N THR A 182 3.84 13.74 -12.54
CA THR A 182 5.06 13.33 -11.82
C THR A 182 5.99 12.52 -12.73
N LEU A 183 5.43 11.61 -13.54
CA LEU A 183 6.23 10.85 -14.49
C LEU A 183 6.88 11.76 -15.55
N HIS A 184 6.12 12.67 -16.14
CA HIS A 184 6.64 13.57 -17.17
C HIS A 184 7.71 14.50 -16.62
N TYR A 185 7.51 15.02 -15.42
CA TYR A 185 8.53 15.80 -14.71
C TYR A 185 9.83 15.00 -14.51
N ALA A 186 9.75 13.74 -14.08
CA ALA A 186 10.92 12.88 -13.92
C ALA A 186 11.64 12.61 -15.25
N ILE A 187 10.90 12.35 -16.33
CA ILE A 187 11.45 12.16 -17.68
C ILE A 187 12.18 13.42 -18.14
N ASP A 188 11.60 14.60 -17.93
CA ASP A 188 12.20 15.88 -18.32
C ASP A 188 13.47 16.17 -17.53
N LEU A 189 13.52 15.83 -16.24
CA LEU A 189 14.72 15.93 -15.43
C LEU A 189 15.86 15.05 -15.96
N VAL A 190 15.56 13.80 -16.33
CA VAL A 190 16.53 12.87 -16.92
C VAL A 190 17.01 13.39 -18.28
N ARG A 191 16.10 13.85 -19.15
CA ARG A 191 16.45 14.45 -20.45
C ARG A 191 17.34 15.68 -20.29
N ALA A 192 17.05 16.54 -19.31
CA ALA A 192 17.85 17.72 -19.03
C ALA A 192 19.27 17.34 -18.57
N LYS A 193 19.41 16.27 -17.78
CA LYS A 193 20.72 15.77 -17.35
C LYS A 193 21.52 15.16 -18.51
N ILE A 194 20.87 14.40 -19.39
CA ILE A 194 21.51 13.81 -20.57
C ILE A 194 21.97 14.90 -21.55
N LYS A 195 21.17 15.96 -21.77
CA LYS A 195 21.55 17.09 -22.64
C LYS A 195 22.70 17.94 -22.10
N ARG A 196 23.01 17.85 -20.81
CA ARG A 196 24.12 18.56 -20.16
C ARG A 196 25.40 17.73 -20.08
N SER A 197 25.34 16.45 -20.42
CA SER A 197 26.49 15.53 -20.51
C SER A 197 26.97 15.41 -21.94
#